data_AF-A0A3N9UV55-F1
#
_entry.id   AF-A0A3N9UV55-F1
#
_cell.length_a   1.000
_cell.length_b   1.000
_cell.length_c   1.000
_cell.angle_alpha   90.00
_cell.angle_beta   90.00
_cell.angle_gamma   90.00
#
_symmetry.space_group_name_H-M   'P 1'
#
loop_
_entity.id
_entity.type
_entity.pdbx_description
1 polymer ?
#
loop_
_entity_poly.entity_id
_entity_poly.type
_entity_poly.pdbx_seq_one_letter_code
_entity_poly.pdbx_strand_id
1 'polypeptide(L)' 'MSRIIISAAIRGAHKIVDKCAAKLDEAVAKYGENQEIAFPNTAYYLPIIYSIMGIKIEKLKDAV' A
#
# COMPACT_ATOMS: atom_id res chain seq x y z
N MET A 1 10.37 -26.07 -5.55
CA MET A 1 10.37 -24.70 -6.12
C MET A 1 11.81 -24.28 -6.40
N SER A 2 12.13 -23.74 -7.59
CA SER A 2 13.53 -23.48 -7.95
C SER A 2 14.05 -22.16 -7.37
N ARG A 3 15.37 -22.10 -7.10
CA ARG A 3 16.05 -20.89 -6.62
C ARG A 3 15.86 -19.69 -7.55
N ILE A 4 15.78 -19.95 -8.86
CA ILE A 4 15.57 -18.93 -9.89
C ILE A 4 14.21 -18.27 -9.73
N ILE A 5 13.14 -19.05 -9.51
CA ILE A 5 11.78 -18.52 -9.36
C ILE A 5 11.64 -17.70 -8.08
N ILE A 6 12.17 -18.19 -6.95
CA ILE A 6 12.13 -17.47 -5.67
C ILE A 6 12.89 -16.14 -5.80
N SER A 7 14.07 -16.15 -6.43
CA SER A 7 14.88 -14.93 -6.64
C SER A 7 14.17 -13.92 -7.55
N ALA A 8 13.41 -14.38 -8.54
CA ALA A 8 12.60 -13.50 -9.39
C ALA A 8 11.44 -12.87 -8.60
N ALA A 9 10.73 -13.65 -7.77
CA ALA A 9 9.64 -13.15 -6.93
C ALA A 9 10.12 -12.10 -5.93
N ILE A 10 11.24 -12.33 -5.24
CA ILE A 10 11.82 -11.37 -4.28
C ILE A 10 12.17 -10.05 -4.97
N ARG A 11 12.87 -10.08 -6.11
CA ARG A 11 13.18 -8.87 -6.88
C ARG A 11 11.92 -8.13 -7.35
N GLY A 12 10.90 -8.89 -7.76
CA GLY A 12 9.60 -8.34 -8.15
C GLY A 12 8.91 -7.63 -6.99
N ALA A 13 8.91 -8.24 -5.80
CA ALA A 13 8.31 -7.68 -4.59
C ALA A 13 8.94 -6.33 -4.22
N HIS A 14 10.28 -6.26 -4.14
CA HIS A 14 10.98 -5.00 -3.88
C HIS A 14 10.60 -3.92 -4.90
N LYS A 15 10.60 -4.25 -6.20
CA LYS A 15 10.22 -3.31 -7.27
C LYS A 15 8.78 -2.80 -7.14
N ILE A 16 7.84 -3.61 -6.65
CA ILE A 16 6.45 -3.19 -6.45
C ILE A 16 6.37 -2.25 -5.23
N VAL A 17 7.02 -2.60 -4.13
CA VAL A 17 7.07 -1.75 -2.93
C VAL A 17 7.66 -0.38 -3.25
N ASP A 18 8.78 -0.30 -3.97
CA ASP A 18 9.41 0.97 -4.36
C ASP A 18 8.47 1.85 -5.21
N LYS A 19 7.74 1.23 -6.14
CA LYS A 19 6.74 1.95 -6.95
C LYS A 19 5.57 2.47 -6.13
N CYS A 20 5.10 1.68 -5.17
CA CYS A 20 4.00 2.06 -4.29
C CYS A 20 4.42 3.21 -3.35
N ALA A 21 5.64 3.14 -2.79
CA ALA A 21 6.20 4.21 -1.96
C ALA A 21 6.29 5.53 -2.73
N ALA A 22 6.86 5.52 -3.94
CA ALA A 22 6.93 6.72 -4.77
C ALA A 22 5.54 7.30 -5.10
N LYS A 23 4.54 6.45 -5.35
CA LYS A 23 3.16 6.90 -5.60
C LYS A 23 2.48 7.47 -4.36
N LEU A 24 2.78 6.92 -3.18
CA LEU A 24 2.27 7.44 -1.92
C LEU A 24 2.87 8.82 -1.63
N ASP A 25 4.18 8.98 -1.80
CA ASP A 25 4.87 10.27 -1.64
C ASP A 25 4.30 11.33 -2.59
N GLU A 26 4.10 10.98 -3.86
CA GLU A 26 3.43 11.86 -4.85
C GLU A 26 2.02 12.26 -4.39
N ALA A 27 1.26 11.34 -3.82
CA ALA A 27 -0.10 11.60 -3.33
C ALA A 27 -0.09 12.50 -2.09
N VAL A 28 0.80 12.24 -1.13
CA VAL A 28 0.95 13.06 0.08
C VAL A 28 1.37 14.48 -0.28
N ALA A 29 2.32 14.64 -1.20
CA ALA A 29 2.75 15.96 -1.67
C ALA A 29 1.63 16.72 -2.39
N LYS A 30 0.74 16.02 -3.11
CA LYS A 30 -0.32 16.64 -3.90
C LYS A 30 -1.58 16.97 -3.10
N TYR A 31 -1.99 16.09 -2.19
CA TYR A 31 -3.27 16.18 -1.49
C TYR A 31 -3.12 16.52 0.01
N GLY A 32 -1.91 16.41 0.55
CA GLY A 32 -1.62 16.60 1.98
C GLY A 32 -1.92 15.36 2.83
N GLU A 33 -1.24 15.26 3.95
CA GLU A 33 -1.28 14.11 4.87
C GLU A 33 -2.67 13.77 5.42
N ASN A 34 -3.54 14.77 5.55
CA ASN A 34 -4.87 14.62 6.16
C ASN A 34 -5.98 14.26 5.15
N GLN A 35 -5.64 14.06 3.87
CA GLN A 35 -6.59 13.64 2.85
C GLN A 35 -7.17 12.27 3.21
N GLU A 36 -8.50 12.19 3.23
CA GLU A 36 -9.23 10.93 3.45
C GLU A 36 -9.14 10.02 2.23
N ILE A 37 -8.96 8.72 2.47
CA ILE A 37 -8.90 7.67 1.46
C ILE A 37 -9.85 6.52 1.82
N ALA A 38 -10.64 6.09 0.84
CA ALA A 38 -11.57 4.99 0.99
C ALA A 38 -11.91 4.38 -0.38
N PHE A 39 -12.31 3.11 -0.37
CA PHE A 39 -13.01 2.53 -1.51
C PHE A 39 -14.52 2.80 -1.39
N PRO A 40 -15.23 2.97 -2.52
CA PRO A 40 -16.68 3.07 -2.48
C PRO A 40 -17.29 1.77 -1.97
N ASN A 41 -18.41 1.88 -1.24
CA ASN A 41 -19.23 0.74 -0.80
C ASN A 41 -18.51 -0.33 0.05
N THR A 42 -17.59 0.08 0.93
CA THR A 42 -16.97 -0.83 1.90
C THR A 42 -16.82 -0.20 3.28
N ALA A 43 -16.99 -1.04 4.32
CA ALA A 43 -16.66 -0.70 5.71
C ALA A 43 -15.29 -1.27 6.14
N TYR A 44 -14.54 -1.87 5.21
CA TYR A 44 -13.28 -2.57 5.48
C TYR A 44 -12.02 -1.76 5.14
N TYR A 45 -12.13 -0.43 5.08
CA TYR A 45 -10.99 0.46 4.79
C TYR A 45 -10.24 0.03 3.52
N LEU A 46 -8.95 -0.31 3.66
CA LEU A 46 -8.17 -1.06 2.67
C LEU A 46 -8.20 -2.56 3.03
N PRO A 47 -9.03 -3.39 2.35
CA PRO A 47 -9.39 -4.71 2.86
C PRO A 47 -8.23 -5.68 3.06
N ILE A 48 -7.21 -5.62 2.19
CA ILE A 48 -6.04 -6.50 2.28
C ILE A 48 -5.14 -6.12 3.45
N ILE A 49 -4.98 -4.83 3.72
CA ILE A 49 -4.17 -4.36 4.84
C ILE A 49 -4.92 -4.65 6.15
N TYR A 50 -6.22 -4.36 6.18
CA TYR A 50 -7.06 -4.62 7.33
C TYR A 50 -7.15 -6.11 7.68
N SER A 51 -7.20 -7.00 6.68
CA SER A 51 -7.28 -8.44 6.94
C SER A 51 -5.98 -9.05 7.49
N ILE A 52 -4.82 -8.54 7.08
CA ILE A 52 -3.52 -9.07 7.51
C ILE A 52 -3.05 -8.42 8.81
N MET A 53 -3.24 -7.11 8.96
CA MET A 53 -2.65 -6.32 10.05
C MET A 53 -3.68 -5.80 11.06
N GLY A 54 -4.97 -5.79 10.74
CA GLY A 54 -6.01 -5.18 11.58
C GLY A 54 -5.95 -3.65 11.64
N ILE A 55 -5.11 -3.02 10.81
CA ILE A 55 -4.91 -1.57 10.78
C ILE A 55 -5.97 -0.91 9.92
N LYS A 56 -6.63 0.09 10.48
CA LYS A 56 -7.62 0.92 9.81
C LYS A 56 -6.91 2.10 9.18
N ILE A 57 -6.85 2.14 7.85
CA ILE A 57 -6.26 3.25 7.11
C ILE A 57 -7.40 4.13 6.59
N GLU A 58 -7.46 5.36 7.07
CA GLU A 58 -8.51 6.34 6.75
C GLU A 58 -7.95 7.59 6.06
N LYS A 59 -6.69 7.94 6.35
CA LYS A 59 -6.00 9.10 5.78
C LYS A 59 -4.68 8.70 5.13
N LEU A 60 -4.19 9.53 4.22
CA LEU A 60 -2.90 9.29 3.57
C LEU A 60 -1.75 9.08 4.57
N LYS A 61 -1.73 9.85 5.67
CA LYS A 61 -0.72 9.68 6.72
C LYS A 61 -0.71 8.31 7.41
N ASP A 62 -1.84 7.58 7.39
CA ASP A 62 -1.93 6.25 8.01
C ASP A 62 -1.28 5.17 7.12
N ALA A 63 -0.98 5.52 5.87
CA ALA A 63 -0.33 4.65 4.88
C ALA A 63 1.18 4.90 4.73
N VAL A 64 1.72 5.95 5.37
CA VAL A 64 3.14 6.36 5.32
C VAL A 64 3.97 5.59 6.34
#